data_AF-A0A965IM85-F1
#
_entry.id   AF-A0A965IM85-F1
#
_cell.length_a   1.000
_cell.length_b   1.000
_cell.length_c   1.000
_cell.angle_alpha   90.00
_cell.angle_beta   90.00
_cell.angle_gamma   90.00
#
_symmetry.space_group_name_H-M   'P 1'
#
loop_
_entity.id
_entity.type
_entity.pdbx_description
1 polymer ?
#
loop_
_entity_poly.entity_id
_entity_poly.type
_entity_poly.pdbx_seq_one_letter_code
_entity_poly.pdbx_strand_id
1 'polypeptide(L)'
;LLIGDRAISQGEAFAGGSFQLVWDLGDEWCRWKGLPFVFAVWAARGTVTSEELKRISPLLAAARDSGKANLAAIASAEAASHGLTVPQCLSYLRDNLQYHLGPQERKSLSLFYAHAVTLSLAPTGLDVVKSLATVP
;
A
#
# COMPACT_ATOMS: atom_id res chain seq x y z
N LEU A 1 -6.34 -2.89 20.54
CA LEU A 1 -5.86 -3.07 19.16
C LEU A 1 -5.11 -1.81 18.75
N LEU A 2 -3.85 -1.93 18.31
CA LEU A 2 -3.03 -0.84 17.78
C LEU A 2 -2.70 -1.17 16.32
N ILE A 3 -2.89 -0.22 15.40
CA ILE A 3 -2.72 -0.43 13.95
C ILE A 3 -2.08 0.80 13.28
N GLY A 4 -1.59 0.62 12.06
CA GLY A 4 -0.98 1.67 11.23
C GLY A 4 0.35 2.15 11.79
N ASP A 5 0.73 3.38 11.45
CA ASP A 5 2.03 3.97 11.83
C ASP A 5 2.28 3.99 13.34
N ARG A 6 1.20 4.03 14.15
CA ARG A 6 1.29 3.96 15.61
C ARG A 6 1.78 2.60 16.10
N ALA A 7 1.48 1.53 15.38
CA ALA A 7 2.00 0.19 15.70
C ALA A 7 3.49 0.06 15.31
N ILE A 8 3.94 0.83 14.32
CA ILE A 8 5.34 0.84 13.85
C ILE A 8 6.23 1.62 14.82
N SER A 9 5.80 2.82 15.24
CA SER A 9 6.61 3.70 16.12
C SER A 9 6.71 3.22 17.57
N GLN A 10 5.85 2.30 17.99
CA GLN A 10 5.85 1.70 19.33
C GLN A 10 6.42 0.27 19.35
N GLY A 11 7.09 -0.15 18.26
CA GLY A 11 7.67 -1.48 18.12
C GLY A 11 8.62 -1.85 19.26
N GLU A 12 8.37 -3.02 19.87
CA GLU A 12 9.07 -3.69 20.98
C GLU A 12 9.08 -3.02 22.36
N ALA A 13 8.96 -1.69 22.46
CA ALA A 13 8.97 -1.00 23.74
C ALA A 13 7.87 0.07 23.82
N PHE A 14 6.70 -0.31 24.36
CA PHE A 14 5.87 0.65 25.07
C PHE A 14 6.34 0.73 26.52
N ALA A 15 5.99 1.82 27.23
CA ALA A 15 6.42 2.09 28.61
C ALA A 15 6.09 0.99 29.66
N GLY A 16 5.52 -0.14 29.25
CA GLY A 16 5.18 -1.30 30.08
C GLY A 16 5.51 -2.68 29.48
N GLY A 17 6.25 -2.81 28.37
CA GLY A 17 6.68 -4.12 27.82
C GLY A 17 6.56 -4.29 26.29
N SER A 18 6.52 -5.55 25.84
CA SER A 18 6.32 -5.96 24.44
C SER A 18 4.90 -6.47 24.19
N PHE A 19 4.41 -6.37 22.94
CA PHE A 19 3.08 -6.87 22.59
C PHE A 19 3.08 -8.39 22.64
N GLN A 20 2.07 -8.98 23.29
CA GLN A 20 1.91 -10.44 23.33
C GLN A 20 1.73 -11.05 21.93
N LEU A 21 1.20 -10.26 20.99
CA LEU A 21 0.90 -10.70 19.64
C LEU A 21 1.04 -9.53 18.65
N VAL A 22 1.80 -9.76 17.59
CA VAL A 22 2.02 -8.81 16.49
C VAL A 22 1.68 -9.54 15.20
N TRP A 23 0.75 -8.97 14.42
CA TRP A 23 0.35 -9.52 13.12
C TRP A 23 0.70 -8.54 12.02
N ASP A 24 1.36 -9.04 10.98
CA ASP A 24 1.42 -8.37 9.69
C ASP A 24 0.19 -8.81 8.88
N LEU A 25 -0.79 -7.92 8.72
CA LEU A 25 -2.02 -8.24 8.00
C LEU A 25 -1.78 -8.44 6.49
N GLY A 26 -0.71 -7.87 5.94
CA GLY A 26 -0.29 -8.14 4.57
C GLY A 26 0.25 -9.56 4.43
N ASP A 27 1.11 -10.00 5.36
CA ASP A 27 1.62 -11.38 5.39
C ASP A 27 0.51 -12.39 5.62
N GLU A 28 -0.41 -12.13 6.55
CA GLU A 28 -1.56 -13.02 6.79
C GLU A 28 -2.47 -13.17 5.58
N TRP A 29 -2.70 -12.06 4.85
CA TRP A 29 -3.41 -12.14 3.58
C TRP A 29 -2.65 -12.97 2.55
N CYS A 30 -1.33 -12.76 2.42
CA CYS A 30 -0.48 -13.54 1.53
C CYS A 30 -0.52 -15.04 1.86
N ARG A 31 -0.40 -15.41 3.14
CA ARG A 31 -0.48 -16.80 3.61
C ARG A 31 -1.84 -17.43 3.34
N TRP A 32 -2.92 -16.67 3.55
CA TRP A 32 -4.27 -17.18 3.37
C TRP A 32 -4.68 -17.29 1.90
N LYS A 33 -4.34 -16.30 1.08
CA LYS A 33 -4.83 -16.17 -0.30
C LYS A 33 -3.79 -16.46 -1.39
N GLY A 34 -2.52 -16.51 -1.04
CA GLY A 34 -1.43 -16.64 -2.00
C GLY A 34 -1.29 -15.45 -2.94
N LEU A 35 -1.76 -14.26 -2.53
CA LEU A 35 -1.79 -13.05 -3.35
C LEU A 35 -1.30 -11.85 -2.53
N PRO A 36 -0.62 -10.85 -3.15
CA PRO A 36 -0.15 -9.65 -2.45
C PRO A 36 -1.32 -8.79 -1.98
N PHE A 37 -1.22 -8.10 -0.85
CA PHE A 37 -2.27 -7.17 -0.40
C PHE A 37 -2.09 -5.77 -1.00
N VAL A 38 -3.18 -5.12 -1.44
CA VAL A 38 -3.15 -3.74 -1.99
C VAL A 38 -3.69 -2.77 -0.95
N PHE A 39 -2.80 -2.00 -0.32
CA PHE A 39 -3.17 -1.02 0.70
C PHE A 39 -3.69 0.31 0.12
N ALA A 40 -3.12 0.76 -1.01
CA ALA A 40 -3.46 2.05 -1.59
C ALA A 40 -3.25 2.06 -3.11
N VAL A 41 -3.98 2.95 -3.78
CA VAL A 41 -3.84 3.26 -5.21
C VAL A 41 -3.97 4.76 -5.43
N TRP A 42 -3.38 5.27 -6.51
CA TRP A 42 -3.80 6.57 -7.04
C TRP A 42 -5.11 6.40 -7.80
N ALA A 43 -6.13 7.18 -7.41
CA ALA A 43 -7.44 7.17 -8.02
C ALA A 43 -7.84 8.58 -8.45
N ALA A 44 -8.53 8.68 -9.58
CA ALA A 44 -9.11 9.92 -10.07
C ALA A 44 -10.64 9.82 -10.07
N ARG A 45 -11.32 10.95 -9.87
CA ARG A 45 -12.77 11.03 -10.03
C ARG A 45 -13.14 10.77 -11.49
N GLY A 46 -14.31 10.18 -11.74
CA GLY A 46 -14.81 9.93 -13.10
C GLY A 46 -15.07 11.19 -13.92
N THR A 47 -15.05 12.39 -13.30
CA THR A 47 -15.15 13.68 -13.97
C THR A 47 -13.82 14.16 -14.58
N VAL A 48 -12.69 13.53 -14.25
CA VAL A 48 -11.38 13.87 -14.83
C VAL A 48 -11.29 13.29 -16.24
N THR A 49 -10.89 14.11 -17.20
CA THR A 49 -10.83 13.71 -18.60
C THR A 49 -9.65 12.79 -18.91
N SER A 50 -9.77 11.99 -19.98
CA SER A 50 -8.70 11.14 -20.47
C SER A 50 -7.44 11.94 -20.83
N GLU A 51 -7.60 13.15 -21.38
CA GLU A 51 -6.49 14.07 -21.69
C GLU A 51 -5.75 14.54 -20.43
N GLU A 52 -6.48 14.85 -19.35
CA GLU A 52 -5.88 15.19 -18.06
C GLU A 52 -5.13 14.01 -17.45
N LEU A 53 -5.71 12.81 -17.50
CA LEU A 53 -5.05 11.59 -17.02
C LEU A 53 -3.77 11.30 -17.80
N LYS A 54 -3.78 11.43 -19.13
CA LYS A 54 -2.59 11.24 -19.97
C LYS A 54 -1.47 12.24 -19.62
N ARG A 55 -1.81 13.43 -19.14
CA ARG A 55 -0.83 14.44 -18.72
C ARG A 55 -0.24 14.15 -17.34
N ILE A 56 -1.07 13.70 -16.40
CA ILE A 56 -0.68 13.52 -14.98
C ILE A 56 0.00 12.16 -14.74
N SER A 57 -0.46 11.10 -15.39
CA SER A 57 0.05 9.74 -15.21
C SER A 57 1.57 9.61 -15.36
N PRO A 58 2.22 10.15 -16.41
CA PRO A 58 3.68 10.07 -16.52
C PRO A 58 4.41 10.88 -15.44
N LEU A 59 3.82 11.96 -14.93
CA LEU A 59 4.41 12.75 -13.84
C LEU A 59 4.41 11.97 -12.53
N LEU A 60 3.30 11.28 -12.22
CA LEU A 60 3.21 10.41 -11.05
C LEU A 60 4.13 9.20 -11.16
N ALA A 61 4.22 8.59 -12.35
CA ALA A 61 5.16 7.50 -12.61
C ALA A 61 6.62 7.95 -12.43
N ALA A 62 7.00 9.11 -12.99
CA ALA A 62 8.32 9.69 -12.83
C ALA A 62 8.64 10.02 -11.36
N ALA A 63 7.68 10.54 -10.61
CA ALA A 63 7.84 10.82 -9.18
C ALA A 63 8.08 9.52 -8.38
N ARG A 64 7.31 8.46 -8.64
CA ARG A 64 7.53 7.13 -8.06
C ARG A 64 8.92 6.61 -8.39
N ASP A 65 9.30 6.64 -9.67
CA ASP A 65 10.56 6.06 -10.12
C ASP A 65 11.77 6.82 -9.59
N SER A 66 11.67 8.15 -9.51
CA SER A 66 12.64 9.00 -8.81
C SER A 66 12.73 8.64 -7.32
N GLY A 67 11.60 8.47 -6.63
CA GLY A 67 11.59 8.06 -5.22
C GLY A 67 12.25 6.69 -5.02
N LYS A 68 11.95 5.71 -5.89
CA LYS A 68 12.57 4.38 -5.88
C LYS A 68 14.08 4.42 -6.10
N ALA A 69 14.58 5.33 -6.94
CA ALA A 69 16.01 5.51 -7.15
C ALA A 69 16.72 6.16 -5.94
N ASN A 70 15.96 6.81 -5.05
CA ASN A 70 16.48 7.60 -3.94
C ASN A 70 16.02 7.10 -2.55
N LEU A 71 15.65 5.82 -2.43
CA LEU A 71 15.12 5.26 -1.18
C LEU A 71 16.04 5.45 0.04
N ALA A 72 17.36 5.38 -0.14
CA ALA A 72 18.31 5.59 0.96
C ALA A 72 18.24 7.03 1.51
N ALA A 73 18.11 8.03 0.63
CA ALA A 73 17.97 9.42 1.04
C ALA A 73 16.62 9.65 1.74
N ILE A 74 15.53 9.06 1.21
CA ILE A 74 14.20 9.13 1.82
C ILE A 74 14.22 8.48 3.22
N ALA A 75 14.78 7.27 3.34
CA ALA A 75 14.89 6.59 4.63
C ALA A 75 15.72 7.39 5.64
N SER A 76 16.81 8.03 5.19
CA SER A 76 17.61 8.90 6.04
C SER A 76 16.83 10.11 6.55
N ALA A 77 15.94 10.68 5.75
CA ALA A 77 15.14 11.84 6.12
C ALA A 77 13.93 11.47 7.00
N GLU A 78 13.28 10.34 6.75
CA GLU A 78 11.98 9.99 7.34
C GLU A 78 12.07 9.01 8.51
N ALA A 79 13.17 8.27 8.69
CA ALA A 79 13.19 7.22 9.72
C ALA A 79 12.88 7.73 11.14
N ALA A 80 13.45 8.87 11.52
CA ALA A 80 13.28 9.44 12.85
C ALA A 80 11.83 9.90 13.14
N SER A 81 11.14 10.50 12.16
CA SER A 81 9.75 10.95 12.33
C SER A 81 8.79 9.78 12.55
N HIS A 82 9.16 8.59 12.06
CA HIS A 82 8.40 7.34 12.19
C HIS A 82 8.88 6.42 13.32
N GLY A 83 9.86 6.85 14.14
CA GLY A 83 10.39 6.03 15.24
C GLY A 83 11.18 4.81 14.78
N LEU A 84 11.72 4.85 13.56
CA LEU A 84 12.49 3.77 12.95
C LEU A 84 13.97 4.11 12.89
N THR A 85 14.81 3.09 12.82
CA THR A 85 16.19 3.26 12.35
C THR A 85 16.21 3.42 10.83
N VAL A 86 17.22 4.11 10.29
CA VAL A 86 17.38 4.26 8.83
C VAL A 86 17.40 2.91 8.09
N PRO A 87 18.09 1.85 8.57
CA PRO A 87 18.04 0.54 7.94
C PRO A 87 16.65 -0.10 7.94
N GLN A 88 15.88 0.03 9.03
CA GLN A 88 14.50 -0.49 9.09
C GLN A 88 13.59 0.24 8.09
N CYS A 89 13.66 1.57 8.06
CA CYS A 89 12.88 2.37 7.10
C CYS A 89 13.24 2.03 5.65
N LEU A 90 14.54 1.90 5.35
CA LEU A 90 15.00 1.52 4.01
C LEU A 90 14.53 0.13 3.60
N SER A 91 14.62 -0.86 4.50
CA SER A 91 14.16 -2.22 4.21
C SER A 91 12.65 -2.25 3.98
N TYR A 92 11.87 -1.53 4.80
CA TYR A 92 10.43 -1.41 4.59
C TYR A 92 10.09 -0.84 3.20
N LEU A 93 10.72 0.28 2.82
CA LEU A 93 10.47 0.93 1.53
C LEU A 93 10.94 0.10 0.33
N ARG A 94 12.03 -0.66 0.47
CA ARG A 94 12.64 -1.41 -0.63
C ARG A 94 12.05 -2.81 -0.78
N ASP A 95 11.91 -3.52 0.34
CA ASP A 95 11.67 -4.96 0.37
C ASP A 95 10.19 -5.28 0.63
N ASN A 96 9.49 -4.45 1.42
CA ASN A 96 8.11 -4.73 1.83
C ASN A 96 7.06 -4.04 0.94
N LEU A 97 7.41 -2.93 0.28
CA LEU A 97 6.48 -2.18 -0.57
C LEU A 97 6.63 -2.53 -2.06
N GLN A 98 5.49 -2.82 -2.71
CA GLN A 98 5.36 -2.91 -4.16
C GLN A 98 4.60 -1.70 -4.71
N TYR A 99 5.26 -0.93 -5.57
CA TYR A 99 4.74 0.34 -6.10
C TYR A 99 4.06 0.24 -7.47
N HIS A 100 3.88 -0.98 -7.98
CA HIS A 100 3.25 -1.23 -9.27
C HIS A 100 2.00 -2.06 -9.07
N LEU A 101 0.90 -1.63 -9.72
CA LEU A 101 -0.36 -2.37 -9.70
C LEU A 101 -0.41 -3.34 -10.90
N GLY A 102 0.29 -4.46 -10.74
CA GLY A 102 0.39 -5.52 -11.75
C GLY A 102 -0.80 -6.49 -11.73
N PRO A 103 -0.73 -7.58 -12.51
CA PRO A 103 -1.82 -8.55 -12.62
C PRO A 103 -2.19 -9.23 -11.29
N GLN A 104 -1.20 -9.55 -10.45
CA GLN A 104 -1.46 -10.22 -9.17
C GLN A 104 -2.11 -9.27 -8.16
N GLU A 105 -1.66 -8.03 -8.11
CA GLU A 105 -2.22 -6.98 -7.26
C GLU A 105 -3.66 -6.67 -7.65
N ARG A 106 -3.95 -6.59 -8.96
CA ARG A 106 -5.33 -6.40 -9.47
C ARG A 106 -6.23 -7.56 -9.08
N LYS A 107 -5.76 -8.80 -9.26
CA LYS A 107 -6.49 -10.01 -8.86
C LYS A 107 -6.79 -10.00 -7.37
N SER A 108 -5.80 -9.64 -6.56
CA SER A 108 -5.94 -9.55 -5.10
C SER A 108 -6.94 -8.49 -4.67
N LEU A 109 -6.88 -7.30 -5.27
CA LEU A 109 -7.82 -6.20 -4.98
C LEU A 109 -9.26 -6.59 -5.36
N SER A 110 -9.46 -7.28 -6.48
CA SER A 110 -10.78 -7.84 -6.84
C SER A 110 -11.27 -8.87 -5.83
N LEU A 111 -10.39 -9.76 -5.34
CA LEU A 111 -10.73 -10.75 -4.32
C LEU A 111 -11.08 -10.09 -2.97
N PHE A 112 -10.31 -9.08 -2.56
CA PHE A 112 -10.60 -8.31 -1.36
C PHE A 112 -11.95 -7.60 -1.45
N TYR A 113 -12.24 -6.94 -2.58
CA TYR A 113 -13.53 -6.32 -2.83
C TYR A 113 -14.69 -7.33 -2.73
N ALA A 114 -14.54 -8.51 -3.34
CA ALA A 114 -15.57 -9.56 -3.25
C ALA A 114 -15.86 -9.97 -1.79
N HIS A 115 -14.81 -10.13 -0.97
CA HIS A 115 -14.96 -10.40 0.46
C HIS A 115 -15.66 -9.24 1.20
N ALA A 116 -15.25 -8.00 0.93
CA ALA A 116 -15.88 -6.83 1.53
C ALA A 116 -17.38 -6.72 1.17
N VAL A 117 -17.76 -7.05 -0.06
CA VAL A 117 -19.16 -7.11 -0.50
C VAL A 117 -19.94 -8.20 0.25
N THR A 118 -19.39 -9.42 0.39
CA THR A 118 -20.05 -10.50 1.15
C THR A 118 -20.30 -10.09 2.61
N LEU A 119 -19.39 -9.31 3.18
CA LEU A 119 -19.51 -8.79 4.54
C LEU A 119 -20.31 -7.48 4.64
N SER A 120 -20.89 -6.98 3.54
CA SER A 120 -21.61 -5.70 3.47
C SER A 120 -20.76 -4.48 3.89
N LEU A 121 -19.44 -4.56 3.70
CA LEU A 121 -18.48 -3.47 3.97
C LEU A 121 -18.17 -2.62 2.73
N ALA A 122 -18.64 -3.03 1.56
CA ALA A 122 -18.47 -2.32 0.30
C ALA A 122 -19.75 -2.38 -0.55
N PRO A 123 -20.03 -1.36 -1.39
CA PRO A 123 -21.18 -1.36 -2.29
C PRO A 123 -21.05 -2.47 -3.34
N THR A 124 -22.18 -3.07 -3.72
CA THR A 124 -22.27 -4.05 -4.82
C THR A 124 -22.21 -3.38 -6.19
N GLY A 125 -21.79 -4.13 -7.22
CA GLY A 125 -21.90 -3.72 -8.63
C GLY A 125 -20.74 -2.90 -9.17
N LEU A 126 -19.64 -2.76 -8.41
CA LEU A 126 -18.41 -2.14 -8.92
C LEU A 126 -17.62 -3.17 -9.74
N ASP A 127 -17.34 -2.84 -10.99
CA ASP A 127 -16.37 -3.59 -11.80
C ASP A 127 -14.95 -3.07 -11.50
N VAL A 128 -14.34 -3.64 -10.46
CA VAL A 128 -12.98 -3.28 -10.02
C VAL A 128 -11.96 -3.47 -11.15
N VAL A 129 -12.12 -4.50 -11.98
CA VAL A 129 -11.16 -4.76 -13.07
C VAL A 129 -11.22 -3.63 -14.10
N LYS A 130 -12.44 -3.25 -14.52
CA LYS A 130 -12.65 -2.14 -15.45
C LYS A 130 -12.23 -0.79 -14.87
N SER A 131 -12.50 -0.55 -13.59
CA SER A 131 -12.10 0.69 -12.90
C SER A 131 -10.59 0.85 -12.79
N LEU A 132 -9.82 -0.25 -12.81
CA LEU A 132 -8.36 -0.21 -12.76
C LEU A 132 -7.72 -0.21 -14.16
N ALA A 133 -8.45 -0.54 -15.23
CA ALA A 133 -7.92 -0.68 -16.59
C ALA A 133 -7.67 0.65 -17.33
N THR A 134 -7.87 1.80 -16.68
CA THR A 134 -8.00 3.12 -17.32
C THR A 134 -6.73 3.98 -17.36
N VAL A 135 -5.54 3.42 -17.11
CA VAL A 135 -4.29 4.17 -17.31
C VAL A 135 -3.33 3.34 -18.18
N PRO A 136 -3.01 3.79 -19.42
CA PRO A 136 -1.99 3.15 -20.24
C PRO A 136 -0.60 3.26 -19.62
#